data_AF-A0A7C5Y8A0-F1
#
_entry.id   AF-A0A7C5Y8A0-F1
#
_cell.length_a   1.000
_cell.length_b   1.000
_cell.length_c   1.000
_cell.angle_alpha   90.00
_cell.angle_beta   90.00
_cell.angle_gamma   90.00
#
_symmetry.space_group_name_H-M   'P 1'
#
loop_
_entity.id
_entity.type
_entity.pdbx_description
1 polymer ?
#
loop_
_entity_poly.entity_id
_entity_poly.type
_entity_poly.pdbx_seq_one_letter_code
_entity_poly.pdbx_strand_id
1 'polypeptide(L)'
;MINTKILDNVMSILKEFPLCDHCLGRLFARLGKGVDNSERGYSMKLLLTMFSHLMLKDDESKDLAINNLRILASNGFFKPAQDLLKHIGCDFQSVKECFICRNVFENLDEYVKRILPILNEYDFNTFLIGTKIPAAFLEREDVVRSHLSIDVGESIKSELNRLIGKKLQVIIGKKASFDDPDIVIIVDIENFNVSINPKPLFIYGRYKKLMKGIPQTTWFCSNCWGKGCPQCNYTGKRYSTSISELIIGPILNATNGV
;
A
#
# COMPACT_ATOMS: atom_id res chain seq x y z
N MET A 1 -25.22 -0.45 30.86
CA MET A 1 -24.61 0.77 30.29
C MET A 1 -23.64 0.36 29.19
N ILE A 2 -23.74 0.98 28.01
CA ILE A 2 -22.76 0.77 26.94
C ILE A 2 -21.49 1.53 27.33
N ASN A 3 -20.33 0.87 27.22
CA ASN A 3 -19.03 1.49 27.51
C ASN A 3 -18.65 2.46 26.37
N THR A 4 -18.47 3.75 26.69
CA THR A 4 -18.16 4.82 25.73
C THR A 4 -16.66 5.06 25.52
N LYS A 5 -15.78 4.30 26.18
CA LYS A 5 -14.31 4.51 26.17
C LYS A 5 -13.71 4.67 24.77
N ILE A 6 -14.25 3.97 23.77
CA ILE A 6 -13.80 4.11 22.37
C ILE A 6 -14.05 5.52 21.85
N LEU A 7 -15.23 6.08 22.09
CA LEU A 7 -15.60 7.41 21.63
C LEU A 7 -14.84 8.50 22.39
N ASP A 8 -14.61 8.30 23.69
CA ASP A 8 -13.78 9.19 24.50
C ASP A 8 -12.35 9.25 23.96
N ASN A 9 -11.77 8.07 23.64
CA ASN A 9 -10.47 7.97 22.99
C ASN A 9 -10.46 8.69 21.63
N VAL A 10 -11.45 8.41 20.77
CA VAL A 10 -11.56 9.08 19.46
C VAL A 10 -11.58 10.59 19.60
N MET A 11 -12.40 11.11 20.53
CA MET A 11 -12.51 12.54 20.76
C MET A 11 -11.21 13.14 21.29
N SER A 12 -10.49 12.43 22.17
CA SER A 12 -9.18 12.84 22.67
C SER A 12 -8.16 12.98 21.54
N ILE A 13 -8.11 12.02 20.62
CA ILE A 13 -7.15 12.05 19.49
C ILE A 13 -7.48 13.20 18.55
N LEU A 14 -8.76 13.37 18.21
CA LEU A 14 -9.17 14.39 17.25
C LEU A 14 -8.97 15.80 17.81
N LYS A 15 -8.90 15.99 19.13
CA LYS A 15 -8.50 17.28 19.73
C LYS A 15 -7.06 17.65 19.38
N GLU A 16 -6.17 16.66 19.28
CA GLU A 16 -4.73 16.87 19.09
C GLU A 16 -4.30 16.73 17.63
N PHE A 17 -4.91 15.80 16.89
CA PHE A 17 -4.46 15.40 15.56
C PHE A 17 -5.61 15.44 14.54
N PRO A 18 -5.43 16.12 13.39
CA PRO A 18 -6.34 15.99 12.27
C PRO A 18 -6.21 14.63 11.60
N LEU A 19 -7.27 13.81 11.60
CA LEU A 19 -7.27 12.45 11.05
C LEU A 19 -8.45 12.19 10.11
N CYS A 20 -8.15 11.71 8.90
CA CYS A 20 -9.16 11.22 7.97
C CYS A 20 -9.79 9.89 8.45
N ASP A 21 -10.86 9.45 7.78
CA ASP A 21 -11.63 8.26 8.19
C ASP A 21 -10.78 6.98 8.19
N HIS A 22 -9.97 6.76 7.16
CA HIS A 22 -9.01 5.66 7.11
C HIS A 22 -8.06 5.67 8.31
N CYS A 23 -7.46 6.84 8.58
CA CYS A 23 -6.51 7.00 9.66
C CYS A 23 -7.09 6.79 11.04
N LEU A 24 -8.29 7.31 11.29
CA LEU A 24 -8.95 7.07 12.55
C LEU A 24 -9.39 5.60 12.66
N GLY A 25 -10.01 5.05 11.62
CA GLY A 25 -10.57 3.71 11.64
C GLY A 25 -9.53 2.60 11.78
N ARG A 26 -8.35 2.75 11.17
CA ARG A 26 -7.30 1.73 11.29
C ARG A 26 -6.72 1.64 12.69
N LEU A 27 -6.78 2.70 13.51
CA LEU A 27 -6.35 2.64 14.91
C LEU A 27 -7.17 1.62 15.71
N PHE A 28 -8.39 1.34 15.27
CA PHE A 28 -9.32 0.41 15.91
C PHE A 28 -9.62 -0.81 15.03
N ALA A 29 -8.75 -1.16 14.08
CA ALA A 29 -9.02 -2.16 13.04
C ALA A 29 -9.40 -3.56 13.57
N ARG A 30 -8.92 -3.96 14.76
CA ARG A 30 -9.28 -5.27 15.35
C ARG A 30 -10.66 -5.29 16.01
N LEU A 31 -11.35 -4.13 16.10
CA LEU A 31 -12.70 -4.01 16.66
C LEU A 31 -13.74 -4.00 15.53
N GLY A 32 -14.62 -5.00 15.52
CA GLY A 32 -15.62 -5.18 14.45
C GLY A 32 -14.99 -5.71 13.16
N LYS A 33 -15.32 -6.96 12.80
CA LYS A 33 -14.82 -7.64 11.59
C LYS A 33 -15.71 -7.34 10.38
N GLY A 34 -15.13 -7.40 9.19
CA GLY A 34 -15.87 -7.28 7.92
C GLY A 34 -16.22 -5.85 7.50
N VAL A 35 -15.67 -4.84 8.17
CA VAL A 35 -15.92 -3.42 7.90
C VAL A 35 -14.61 -2.77 7.47
N ASP A 36 -14.65 -1.94 6.43
CA ASP A 36 -13.48 -1.20 5.97
C ASP A 36 -13.13 -0.07 6.96
N ASN A 37 -11.85 0.28 7.07
CA ASN A 37 -11.41 1.28 8.07
C ASN A 37 -12.00 2.66 7.81
N SER A 38 -12.22 3.06 6.56
CA SER A 38 -12.95 4.30 6.25
C SER A 38 -14.34 4.29 6.85
N GLU A 39 -15.11 3.22 6.66
CA GLU A 39 -16.45 3.07 7.24
C GLU A 39 -16.42 3.07 8.76
N ARG A 40 -15.41 2.41 9.37
CA ARG A 40 -15.22 2.41 10.83
C ARG A 40 -14.94 3.82 11.35
N GLY A 41 -14.01 4.54 10.73
CA GLY A 41 -13.67 5.93 11.07
C GLY A 41 -14.86 6.87 10.91
N TYR A 42 -15.56 6.77 9.78
CA TYR A 42 -16.78 7.51 9.50
C TYR A 42 -17.84 7.26 10.58
N SER A 43 -18.08 6.00 10.94
CA SER A 43 -19.10 5.61 11.91
C SER A 43 -18.83 6.20 13.30
N MET A 44 -17.57 6.19 13.75
CA MET A 44 -17.18 6.79 15.04
C MET A 44 -17.42 8.31 15.04
N LYS A 45 -17.07 9.00 13.95
CA LYS A 45 -17.31 10.45 13.81
C LYS A 45 -18.78 10.79 13.70
N LEU A 46 -19.56 9.98 12.99
CA LEU A 46 -21.01 10.12 12.90
C LEU A 46 -21.65 10.03 14.28
N LEU A 47 -21.28 9.01 15.05
CA LEU A 47 -21.83 8.80 16.39
C LEU A 47 -21.48 9.95 17.35
N LEU A 48 -20.22 10.42 17.34
CA LEU A 48 -19.81 11.61 18.11
C LEU A 48 -20.57 12.88 17.68
N THR A 49 -20.84 13.03 16.38
CA THR A 49 -21.63 14.15 15.86
C THR A 49 -23.06 14.09 16.38
N MET A 50 -23.68 12.89 16.37
CA MET A 50 -25.04 12.69 16.90
C MET A 50 -25.12 12.97 18.40
N PHE A 51 -24.15 12.49 19.19
CA PHE A 51 -24.09 12.79 20.62
C PHE A 51 -23.94 14.28 20.88
N SER A 52 -23.03 14.94 20.18
CA SER A 52 -22.84 16.38 20.32
C SER A 52 -24.10 17.15 19.90
N HIS A 53 -24.80 16.72 18.86
CA HIS A 53 -26.07 17.34 18.47
C HIS A 53 -27.16 17.19 19.53
N LEU A 54 -27.26 16.02 20.18
CA LEU A 54 -28.21 15.79 21.26
C LEU A 54 -27.94 16.73 22.46
N MET A 55 -26.66 16.94 22.78
CA MET A 55 -26.21 17.81 23.87
C MET A 55 -26.50 19.29 23.64
N LEU A 56 -26.80 19.73 22.41
CA LEU A 56 -27.17 21.12 22.13
C LEU A 56 -28.52 21.53 22.75
N LYS A 57 -29.35 20.56 23.13
CA LYS A 57 -30.65 20.80 23.78
C LYS A 57 -30.53 21.12 25.27
N ASP A 58 -29.36 20.84 25.86
CA ASP A 58 -29.06 21.06 27.26
C ASP A 58 -28.15 22.30 27.37
N ASP A 59 -28.63 23.34 28.06
CA ASP A 59 -27.93 24.63 28.12
C ASP A 59 -26.58 24.52 28.84
N GLU A 60 -26.44 23.61 29.82
CA GLU A 60 -25.17 23.39 30.52
C GLU A 60 -24.10 22.75 29.61
N SER A 61 -24.52 21.86 28.71
CA SER A 61 -23.64 21.09 27.83
C SER A 61 -23.40 21.71 26.45
N LYS A 62 -24.09 22.82 26.14
CA LYS A 62 -24.15 23.43 24.80
C LYS A 62 -22.78 23.87 24.28
N ASP A 63 -21.98 24.53 25.11
CA ASP A 63 -20.65 25.02 24.70
C ASP A 63 -19.69 23.87 24.39
N LEU A 64 -19.74 22.80 25.22
CA LEU A 64 -18.97 21.60 25.00
C LEU A 64 -19.39 20.90 23.69
N ALA A 65 -20.70 20.83 23.43
CA ALA A 65 -21.23 20.27 22.20
C ALA A 65 -20.75 21.02 20.95
N ILE A 66 -20.81 22.35 20.95
CA ILE A 66 -20.32 23.18 19.85
C ILE A 66 -18.81 22.97 19.65
N ASN A 67 -18.04 22.91 20.73
CA ASN A 67 -16.61 22.65 20.64
C ASN A 67 -16.29 21.28 20.04
N ASN A 68 -16.99 20.23 20.47
CA ASN A 68 -16.82 18.89 19.90
C ASN A 68 -17.16 18.86 18.40
N LEU A 69 -18.24 19.51 18.00
CA LEU A 69 -18.61 19.65 16.59
C LEU A 69 -17.54 20.38 15.79
N ARG A 70 -16.94 21.46 16.33
CA ARG A 70 -15.83 22.18 15.69
C ARG A 70 -14.64 21.27 15.43
N ILE A 71 -14.25 20.46 16.42
CA ILE A 71 -13.15 19.51 16.29
C ILE A 71 -13.46 18.42 15.25
N LEU A 72 -14.69 17.88 15.25
CA LEU A 72 -15.11 16.90 14.24
C LEU A 72 -15.13 17.49 12.83
N ALA A 73 -15.56 18.74 12.70
CA ALA A 73 -15.61 19.47 11.45
C ALA A 73 -14.21 19.81 10.91
N SER A 74 -13.28 20.21 11.79
CA SER A 74 -11.90 20.58 11.44
C SER A 74 -11.00 19.35 11.38
N ASN A 75 -10.56 18.85 12.52
CA ASN A 75 -9.60 17.75 12.66
C ASN A 75 -10.19 16.41 12.24
N GLY A 76 -11.51 16.23 12.39
CA GLY A 76 -12.20 15.04 11.89
C GLY A 76 -12.48 15.07 10.39
N PHE A 77 -12.29 16.20 9.69
CA PHE A 77 -12.69 16.37 8.28
C PHE A 77 -14.15 15.94 8.01
N PHE A 78 -15.02 15.99 9.03
CA PHE A 78 -16.28 15.28 8.98
C PHE A 78 -17.40 16.16 8.44
N LYS A 79 -17.79 15.90 7.19
CA LYS A 79 -18.77 16.69 6.45
C LYS A 79 -20.11 16.89 7.19
N PRO A 80 -20.73 15.87 7.81
CA PRO A 80 -21.96 16.09 8.57
C PRO A 80 -21.82 17.06 9.75
N ALA A 81 -20.67 17.07 10.45
CA ALA A 81 -20.42 18.04 11.52
C ALA A 81 -20.24 19.46 10.97
N GLN A 82 -19.58 19.60 9.82
CA GLN A 82 -19.43 20.88 9.12
C GLN A 82 -20.78 21.47 8.71
N ASP A 83 -21.65 20.65 8.14
CA ASP A 83 -22.98 21.08 7.67
C ASP A 83 -23.89 21.44 8.85
N LEU A 84 -23.79 20.68 9.95
CA LEU A 84 -24.53 20.99 11.18
C LEU A 84 -24.09 22.33 11.81
N LEU A 85 -22.79 22.60 11.90
CA LEU A 85 -22.28 23.88 12.41
C LEU A 85 -22.75 25.06 11.58
N LYS A 86 -22.74 24.93 10.24
CA LYS A 86 -23.27 25.95 9.33
C LYS A 86 -24.75 26.22 9.58
N HIS A 87 -25.55 25.16 9.78
CA HIS A 87 -26.98 25.31 10.09
C HIS A 87 -27.22 26.05 11.42
N ILE A 88 -26.36 25.85 12.41
CA ILE A 88 -26.46 26.53 13.72
C ILE A 88 -25.81 27.94 13.68
N GLY A 89 -25.22 28.36 12.55
CA GLY A 89 -24.56 29.66 12.42
C GLY A 89 -23.22 29.75 13.16
N CYS A 90 -22.53 28.62 13.32
CA CYS A 90 -21.22 28.55 13.97
C CYS A 90 -20.10 28.34 12.95
N ASP A 91 -19.04 29.11 13.07
CA ASP A 91 -17.85 28.97 12.24
C ASP A 91 -16.90 27.89 12.75
N PHE A 92 -16.10 27.37 11.81
CA PHE A 92 -14.98 26.46 12.06
C PHE A 92 -13.88 26.71 11.01
N GLN A 93 -12.63 26.45 11.39
CA GLN A 93 -11.51 26.50 10.47
C GLN A 93 -11.19 25.10 9.95
N SER A 94 -11.23 24.91 8.63
CA SER A 94 -10.90 23.63 8.02
C SER A 94 -9.39 23.41 7.97
N VAL A 95 -8.94 22.29 8.54
CA VAL A 95 -7.60 21.76 8.26
C VAL A 95 -7.60 21.15 6.86
N LYS A 96 -6.46 21.20 6.15
CA LYS A 96 -6.35 20.74 4.76
C LYS A 96 -5.92 19.28 4.62
N GLU A 97 -5.09 18.78 5.54
CA GLU A 97 -4.42 17.49 5.38
C GLU A 97 -4.46 16.65 6.64
N CYS A 98 -4.67 15.35 6.47
CA CYS A 98 -4.52 14.37 7.54
C CYS A 98 -3.07 14.34 8.06
N PHE A 99 -2.91 14.39 9.39
CA PHE A 99 -1.62 14.35 10.07
C PHE A 99 -0.77 13.16 9.63
N ILE A 100 -1.34 11.95 9.67
CA ILE A 100 -0.59 10.72 9.39
C ILE A 100 -0.32 10.58 7.88
N CYS A 101 -1.38 10.58 7.06
CA CYS A 101 -1.28 10.09 5.69
C CYS A 101 -1.22 11.18 4.62
N ARG A 102 -1.39 12.46 4.99
CA ARG A 102 -1.46 13.60 4.04
C ARG A 102 -2.34 13.32 2.82
N ASN A 103 -3.51 12.73 3.07
CA ASN A 103 -4.54 12.43 2.07
C ASN A 103 -4.10 11.43 0.97
N VAL A 104 -3.08 10.60 1.20
CA VAL A 104 -2.61 9.58 0.23
C VAL A 104 -3.71 8.64 -0.29
N PHE A 105 -4.74 8.38 0.51
CA PHE A 105 -5.86 7.50 0.13
C PHE A 105 -6.73 8.08 -0.98
N GLU A 106 -6.65 9.39 -1.26
CA GLU A 106 -7.35 10.01 -2.40
C GLU A 106 -6.70 9.63 -3.74
N ASN A 107 -5.41 9.25 -3.72
CA ASN A 107 -4.64 8.91 -4.92
C ASN A 107 -4.73 7.42 -5.32
N LEU A 108 -5.58 6.63 -4.66
CA LEU A 108 -5.69 5.18 -4.91
C LEU A 108 -5.94 4.83 -6.38
N ASP A 109 -6.81 5.59 -7.06
CA ASP A 109 -7.13 5.36 -8.46
C ASP A 109 -5.96 5.69 -9.40
N GLU A 110 -5.13 6.67 -9.05
CA GLU A 110 -3.93 7.02 -9.82
C GLU A 110 -2.87 5.92 -9.73
N TYR A 111 -2.66 5.35 -8.54
CA TYR A 111 -1.76 4.20 -8.39
C TYR A 111 -2.22 3.02 -9.25
N VAL A 112 -3.52 2.70 -9.21
CA VAL A 112 -4.09 1.61 -10.01
C VAL A 112 -3.91 1.86 -11.51
N LYS A 113 -4.20 3.08 -11.99
CA LYS A 113 -4.02 3.45 -13.41
C LYS A 113 -2.58 3.27 -13.90
N ARG A 114 -1.58 3.54 -13.04
CA ARG A 114 -0.16 3.36 -13.38
C ARG A 114 0.27 1.89 -13.41
N ILE A 115 -0.35 1.05 -12.59
CA ILE A 115 -0.02 -0.37 -12.50
C ILE A 115 -0.52 -1.14 -13.75
N LEU A 116 -1.74 -0.84 -14.21
CA LEU A 116 -2.39 -1.57 -15.32
C LEU A 116 -1.57 -1.70 -16.62
N PRO A 117 -0.96 -0.63 -17.19
CA PRO A 117 -0.23 -0.75 -18.45
C PRO A 117 0.99 -1.67 -18.31
N ILE A 118 1.71 -1.60 -17.19
CA ILE A 118 2.89 -2.43 -16.93
C ILE A 118 2.49 -3.90 -16.76
N LEU A 119 1.33 -4.17 -16.14
CA LEU A 119 0.82 -5.54 -15.98
C LEU A 119 0.49 -6.24 -17.29
N ASN A 120 0.18 -5.51 -18.36
CA ASN A 120 -0.14 -6.10 -19.66
C ASN A 120 1.08 -6.76 -20.33
N GLU A 121 2.30 -6.45 -19.87
CA GLU A 121 3.53 -7.05 -20.36
C GLU A 121 3.81 -8.44 -19.75
N TYR A 122 3.04 -8.86 -18.74
CA TYR A 122 3.28 -10.08 -17.98
C TYR A 122 2.10 -11.06 -18.06
N ASP A 123 2.41 -12.34 -18.20
CA ASP A 123 1.45 -13.43 -17.96
C ASP A 123 1.54 -13.90 -16.50
N PHE A 124 0.40 -13.97 -15.81
CA PHE A 124 0.32 -14.29 -14.38
C PHE A 124 -1.11 -14.66 -13.98
N ASN A 125 -1.28 -15.48 -12.95
CA ASN A 125 -2.58 -15.83 -12.37
C ASN A 125 -2.80 -15.20 -10.99
N THR A 126 -1.71 -15.04 -10.23
CA THR A 126 -1.75 -14.45 -8.89
C THR A 126 -0.83 -13.23 -8.78
N PHE A 127 -1.17 -12.32 -7.87
CA PHE A 127 -0.34 -11.15 -7.62
C PHE A 127 -0.31 -10.79 -6.14
N LEU A 128 0.69 -10.03 -5.74
CA LEU A 128 0.79 -9.42 -4.42
C LEU A 128 1.09 -7.93 -4.54
N ILE A 129 0.41 -7.10 -3.75
CA ILE A 129 0.71 -5.68 -3.62
C ILE A 129 1.62 -5.45 -2.42
N GLY A 130 2.74 -4.79 -2.67
CA GLY A 130 3.58 -4.16 -1.66
C GLY A 130 3.62 -2.64 -1.87
N THR A 131 3.69 -1.89 -0.79
CA THR A 131 3.91 -0.45 -0.84
C THR A 131 5.21 -0.08 -0.13
N LYS A 132 5.98 0.81 -0.74
CA LYS A 132 7.07 1.52 -0.09
C LYS A 132 6.52 2.86 0.41
N ILE A 133 6.55 3.05 1.73
CA ILE A 133 5.95 4.20 2.41
C ILE A 133 7.06 5.08 2.98
N PRO A 134 6.93 6.43 2.90
CA PRO A 134 7.86 7.35 3.57
C PRO A 134 7.96 7.05 5.08
N ALA A 135 9.18 7.10 5.62
CA ALA A 135 9.41 6.91 7.06
C ALA A 135 8.57 7.87 7.91
N ALA A 136 8.40 9.11 7.44
CA ALA A 136 7.59 10.14 8.10
C ALA A 136 6.13 9.71 8.36
N PHE A 137 5.54 8.83 7.55
CA PHE A 137 4.17 8.35 7.80
C PHE A 137 4.12 7.35 8.95
N LEU A 138 5.14 6.49 9.05
CA LEU A 138 5.26 5.51 10.14
C LEU A 138 5.53 6.21 11.46
N GLU A 139 6.44 7.19 11.47
CA GLU A 139 6.75 8.00 12.66
C GLU A 139 5.50 8.73 13.19
N ARG A 140 4.70 9.33 12.31
CA ARG A 140 3.45 9.99 12.72
C ARG A 140 2.38 9.01 13.20
N GLU A 141 2.31 7.83 12.58
CA GLU A 141 1.42 6.76 13.06
C GLU A 141 1.79 6.32 14.47
N ASP A 142 3.08 6.15 14.74
CA ASP A 142 3.59 5.78 16.08
C ASP A 142 3.29 6.87 17.11
N VAL A 143 3.52 8.14 16.79
CA VAL A 143 3.15 9.27 17.66
C VAL A 143 1.68 9.21 18.07
N VAL A 144 0.77 8.97 17.12
CA VAL A 144 -0.67 8.89 17.41
C VAL A 144 -1.03 7.65 18.23
N ARG A 145 -0.40 6.50 17.96
CA ARG A 145 -0.64 5.25 18.71
C ARG A 145 -0.19 5.35 20.16
N SER A 146 0.94 6.00 20.41
CA SER A 146 1.47 6.19 21.77
C SER A 146 0.53 6.98 22.68
N HIS A 147 -0.25 7.94 22.14
CA HIS A 147 -1.20 8.73 22.94
C HIS A 147 -2.33 7.90 23.56
N LEU A 148 -2.63 6.72 23.00
CA LEU A 148 -3.82 5.95 23.38
C LEU A 148 -3.53 4.62 24.05
N SER A 149 -2.25 4.20 24.08
CA SER A 149 -1.87 2.84 24.47
C SER A 149 -2.71 1.77 23.72
N ILE A 150 -3.01 2.03 22.45
CA ILE A 150 -3.84 1.17 21.60
C ILE A 150 -2.93 0.18 20.85
N ASP A 151 -3.13 -1.11 21.13
CA ASP A 151 -2.42 -2.23 20.49
C ASP A 151 -3.27 -2.93 19.39
N VAL A 152 -4.40 -2.34 19.04
CA VAL A 152 -5.42 -2.95 18.16
C VAL A 152 -5.47 -2.40 16.74
N GLY A 153 -4.44 -1.65 16.31
CA GLY A 153 -4.42 -0.97 15.02
C GLY A 153 -3.85 -1.77 13.85
N GLU A 154 -4.37 -1.55 12.65
CA GLU A 154 -3.74 -1.94 11.37
C GLU A 154 -2.72 -0.85 10.97
N SER A 155 -1.60 -1.21 10.33
CA SER A 155 -0.64 -0.22 9.81
C SER A 155 -1.10 0.42 8.52
N ILE A 156 -0.70 1.68 8.29
CA ILE A 156 -0.97 2.38 7.01
C ILE A 156 -0.49 1.58 5.78
N LYS A 157 0.62 0.84 5.91
CA LYS A 157 1.15 -0.05 4.87
C LYS A 157 0.19 -1.17 4.51
N SER A 158 -0.33 -1.86 5.53
CA SER A 158 -1.24 -2.99 5.32
C SER A 158 -2.56 -2.51 4.71
N GLU A 159 -3.06 -1.37 5.18
CA GLU A 159 -4.29 -0.77 4.64
C GLU A 159 -4.13 -0.37 3.16
N LEU A 160 -3.05 0.32 2.79
CA LEU A 160 -2.79 0.69 1.39
C LEU A 160 -2.65 -0.54 0.48
N ASN A 161 -1.86 -1.54 0.90
CA ASN A 161 -1.75 -2.81 0.17
C ASN A 161 -3.12 -3.44 -0.09
N ARG A 162 -3.97 -3.49 0.95
CA ARG A 162 -5.31 -4.09 0.89
C ARG A 162 -6.25 -3.32 -0.03
N LEU A 163 -6.26 -1.98 0.04
CA LEU A 163 -7.12 -1.13 -0.78
C LEU A 163 -6.73 -1.14 -2.26
N ILE A 164 -5.43 -0.99 -2.55
CA ILE A 164 -4.89 -1.08 -3.92
C ILE A 164 -5.15 -2.49 -4.48
N GLY A 165 -4.88 -3.53 -3.68
CA GLY A 165 -5.11 -4.92 -4.05
C GLY A 165 -6.57 -5.23 -4.38
N LYS A 166 -7.52 -4.80 -3.53
CA LYS A 166 -8.97 -4.94 -3.78
C LYS A 166 -9.38 -4.25 -5.09
N LYS A 167 -8.94 -3.01 -5.32
CA LYS A 167 -9.27 -2.27 -6.55
C LYS A 167 -8.72 -2.98 -7.80
N LEU A 168 -7.46 -3.41 -7.75
CA LEU A 168 -6.85 -4.15 -8.87
C LEU A 168 -7.55 -5.48 -9.13
N GLN A 169 -7.86 -6.24 -8.08
CA GLN A 169 -8.54 -7.53 -8.19
C GLN A 169 -9.88 -7.42 -8.93
N VAL A 170 -10.66 -6.37 -8.65
CA VAL A 170 -11.93 -6.10 -9.35
C VAL A 170 -11.72 -5.81 -10.83
N ILE A 171 -10.66 -5.09 -11.19
CA ILE A 171 -10.38 -4.66 -12.57
C ILE A 171 -9.81 -5.82 -13.40
N ILE A 172 -8.83 -6.55 -12.87
CA ILE A 172 -8.09 -7.57 -13.63
C ILE A 172 -8.67 -8.98 -13.49
N GLY A 173 -9.54 -9.22 -12.50
CA GLY A 173 -10.18 -10.52 -12.25
C GLY A 173 -9.23 -11.63 -11.73
N LYS A 174 -7.97 -11.29 -11.44
CA LYS A 174 -6.95 -12.22 -10.93
C LYS A 174 -6.95 -12.27 -9.40
N LYS A 175 -6.38 -13.33 -8.81
CA LYS A 175 -6.43 -13.53 -7.34
C LYS A 175 -5.20 -12.92 -6.66
N ALA A 176 -5.41 -12.24 -5.54
CA ALA A 176 -4.31 -11.85 -4.66
C ALA A 176 -3.81 -13.07 -3.87
N SER A 177 -2.49 -13.31 -3.86
CA SER A 177 -1.84 -14.43 -3.13
C SER A 177 -0.71 -13.87 -2.27
N PHE A 178 -0.77 -14.13 -0.95
CA PHE A 178 0.25 -13.68 0.00
C PHE A 178 1.41 -14.68 0.12
N ASP A 179 1.10 -15.97 -0.04
CA ASP A 179 2.07 -17.05 0.14
C ASP A 179 2.84 -17.35 -1.13
N ASP A 180 2.14 -17.39 -2.28
CA ASP A 180 2.74 -17.74 -3.56
C ASP A 180 2.22 -16.84 -4.70
N PRO A 181 2.75 -15.60 -4.82
CA PRO A 181 2.43 -14.70 -5.92
C PRO A 181 3.29 -14.98 -7.16
N ASP A 182 2.67 -14.99 -8.34
CA ASP A 182 3.40 -15.02 -9.63
C ASP A 182 4.11 -13.69 -9.89
N ILE A 183 3.51 -12.58 -9.45
CA ILE A 183 4.11 -11.25 -9.54
C ILE A 183 3.95 -10.47 -8.23
N VAL A 184 4.99 -9.76 -7.83
CA VAL A 184 4.94 -8.79 -6.73
C VAL A 184 5.00 -7.38 -7.30
N ILE A 185 3.97 -6.60 -7.07
CA ILE A 185 3.85 -5.22 -7.53
C ILE A 185 4.21 -4.32 -6.36
N ILE A 186 5.28 -3.55 -6.47
CA ILE A 186 5.74 -2.61 -5.45
C ILE A 186 5.39 -1.19 -5.89
N VAL A 187 4.54 -0.52 -5.12
CA VAL A 187 4.12 0.87 -5.34
C VAL A 187 4.92 1.78 -4.41
N ASP A 188 5.73 2.68 -4.99
CA ASP A 188 6.40 3.75 -4.26
C ASP A 188 5.44 4.93 -4.11
N ILE A 189 4.97 5.13 -2.87
CA ILE A 189 3.97 6.15 -2.53
C ILE A 189 4.53 7.57 -2.66
N GLU A 190 5.84 7.74 -2.44
CA GLU A 190 6.50 9.05 -2.46
C GLU A 190 6.77 9.50 -3.90
N ASN A 191 7.33 8.61 -4.69
CA ASN A 191 7.78 8.91 -6.05
C ASN A 191 6.72 8.62 -7.13
N PHE A 192 5.56 8.06 -6.76
CA PHE A 192 4.51 7.64 -7.69
C PHE A 192 5.01 6.68 -8.78
N ASN A 193 5.97 5.83 -8.40
CA ASN A 193 6.58 4.83 -9.27
C ASN A 193 6.08 3.43 -8.90
N VAL A 194 6.04 2.56 -9.90
CA VAL A 194 5.63 1.16 -9.77
C VAL A 194 6.76 0.28 -10.29
N SER A 195 7.17 -0.71 -9.51
CA SER A 195 8.04 -1.78 -9.97
C SER A 195 7.31 -3.13 -9.88
N ILE A 196 7.59 -4.01 -10.84
CA ILE A 196 7.03 -5.36 -10.89
C ILE A 196 8.19 -6.35 -10.79
N ASN A 197 8.06 -7.27 -9.85
CA ASN A 197 9.00 -8.36 -9.63
C ASN A 197 8.29 -9.67 -9.97
N PRO A 198 8.46 -10.21 -11.18
CA PRO A 198 7.93 -11.53 -11.52
C PRO A 198 8.68 -12.63 -10.77
N LYS A 199 7.96 -13.68 -10.39
CA LYS A 199 8.53 -14.89 -9.80
C LYS A 199 9.41 -15.59 -10.85
N PRO A 200 10.65 -15.99 -10.52
CA PRO A 200 11.51 -16.68 -11.48
C PRO A 200 10.90 -17.99 -11.98
N LEU A 201 11.01 -18.24 -13.30
CA LEU A 201 10.64 -19.50 -13.91
C LEU A 201 11.81 -20.49 -13.81
N PHE A 202 11.58 -21.64 -13.18
CA PHE A 202 12.55 -22.72 -13.11
C PHE A 202 12.17 -23.84 -14.08
N ILE A 203 13.05 -24.13 -15.04
CA ILE A 203 12.87 -25.22 -16.01
C ILE A 203 13.85 -26.34 -15.67
N TYR A 204 13.32 -27.55 -15.50
CA TYR A 204 14.11 -28.75 -15.25
C TYR A 204 14.00 -29.71 -16.44
N GLY A 205 15.10 -30.39 -16.75
CA GLY A 205 15.14 -31.39 -17.80
C GLY A 205 16.44 -32.18 -17.79
N ARG A 206 16.65 -32.97 -18.84
CA ARG A 206 17.88 -33.73 -19.07
C ARG A 206 18.38 -33.43 -20.47
N TYR A 207 19.69 -33.27 -20.62
CA TYR A 207 20.34 -33.09 -21.92
C TYR A 207 21.26 -34.28 -22.21
N LYS A 208 21.44 -34.60 -23.50
CA LYS A 208 22.45 -35.55 -23.97
C LYS A 208 23.56 -34.78 -24.69
N LYS A 209 24.79 -34.91 -24.19
CA LYS A 209 25.97 -34.32 -24.85
C LYS A 209 26.51 -35.29 -25.89
N LEU A 210 26.30 -34.99 -27.18
CA LEU A 210 26.67 -35.88 -28.28
C LEU A 210 28.08 -35.62 -28.84
N MET A 211 28.68 -34.47 -28.55
CA MET A 211 30.02 -34.09 -29.04
C MET A 211 30.99 -33.85 -27.89
N LYS A 212 32.25 -34.27 -28.09
CA LYS A 212 33.39 -33.92 -27.23
C LYS A 212 33.88 -32.50 -27.59
N GLY A 213 34.51 -31.80 -26.65
CA GLY A 213 35.11 -30.48 -26.88
C GLY A 213 34.25 -29.25 -26.53
N ILE A 214 32.96 -29.43 -26.20
CA ILE A 214 32.09 -28.33 -25.73
C ILE A 214 32.05 -28.32 -24.19
N PRO A 215 32.37 -27.22 -23.50
CA PRO A 215 32.28 -27.14 -22.04
C PRO A 215 30.82 -27.11 -21.55
N GLN A 216 30.59 -27.48 -20.29
CA GLN A 216 29.25 -27.47 -19.69
C GLN A 216 28.75 -26.04 -19.42
N THR A 217 29.61 -25.21 -18.83
CA THR A 217 29.38 -23.79 -18.56
C THR A 217 30.15 -22.92 -19.54
N THR A 218 29.82 -21.64 -19.62
CA THR A 218 30.58 -20.66 -20.42
C THR A 218 31.94 -20.38 -19.78
N TRP A 219 33.00 -20.42 -20.59
CA TRP A 219 34.36 -20.10 -20.16
C TRP A 219 34.78 -18.78 -20.76
N PHE A 220 34.88 -17.74 -19.93
CA PHE A 220 35.35 -16.43 -20.35
C PHE A 220 36.85 -16.46 -20.67
N CYS A 221 37.27 -15.59 -21.58
CA CYS A 221 38.69 -15.37 -21.86
C CYS A 221 39.38 -14.85 -20.60
N SER A 222 40.49 -15.48 -20.21
CA SER A 222 41.25 -15.12 -18.99
C SER A 222 41.84 -13.71 -19.02
N ASN A 223 42.02 -13.13 -20.21
CA ASN A 223 42.61 -11.81 -20.39
C ASN A 223 41.56 -10.68 -20.32
N CYS A 224 40.37 -10.87 -20.90
CA CYS A 224 39.35 -9.81 -21.00
C CYS A 224 38.06 -10.07 -20.20
N TRP A 225 37.91 -11.24 -19.58
CA TRP A 225 36.78 -11.58 -18.71
C TRP A 225 35.41 -11.33 -19.36
N GLY A 226 35.29 -11.65 -20.65
CA GLY A 226 34.03 -11.48 -21.41
C GLY A 226 33.90 -10.19 -22.21
N LYS A 227 34.80 -9.20 -22.04
CA LYS A 227 34.73 -7.92 -22.78
C LYS A 227 35.09 -8.02 -24.27
N GLY A 228 35.88 -9.03 -24.65
CA GLY A 228 36.45 -9.16 -25.99
C GLY A 228 37.85 -8.54 -26.09
N CYS A 229 38.79 -9.26 -26.71
CA CYS A 229 40.15 -8.77 -26.99
C CYS A 229 40.77 -9.52 -28.18
N PRO A 230 41.88 -9.04 -28.78
CA PRO A 230 42.53 -9.70 -29.92
C PRO A 230 42.86 -11.18 -29.66
N GLN A 231 43.22 -11.54 -28.43
CA GLN A 231 43.57 -12.92 -28.06
C GLN A 231 42.40 -13.92 -28.15
N CYS A 232 41.16 -13.44 -28.00
CA CYS A 232 39.95 -14.27 -28.15
C CYS A 232 39.17 -13.94 -29.42
N ASN A 233 39.82 -13.30 -30.40
CA ASN A 233 39.18 -12.79 -31.60
C ASN A 233 37.92 -11.94 -31.29
N TYR A 234 38.00 -11.12 -30.25
CA TYR A 234 36.93 -10.23 -29.78
C TYR A 234 35.64 -10.93 -29.30
N THR A 235 35.63 -12.25 -29.16
CA THR A 235 34.44 -13.00 -28.69
C THR A 235 34.21 -12.92 -27.18
N GLY A 236 35.25 -12.56 -26.41
CA GLY A 236 35.22 -12.56 -24.95
C GLY A 236 35.26 -13.96 -24.31
N LYS A 237 35.25 -15.02 -25.11
CA LYS A 237 35.13 -16.42 -24.66
C LYS A 237 36.37 -17.24 -25.04
N ARG A 238 36.63 -18.33 -24.29
CA ARG A 238 37.70 -19.29 -24.57
C ARG A 238 37.25 -20.40 -25.53
N TYR A 239 35.99 -20.79 -25.46
CA TYR A 239 35.34 -21.72 -26.39
C TYR A 239 34.19 -20.99 -27.08
N SER A 240 33.83 -21.40 -28.30
CA SER A 240 32.80 -20.75 -29.11
C SER A 240 31.41 -20.80 -28.49
N THR A 241 31.07 -21.89 -27.80
CA THR A 241 29.79 -22.06 -27.10
C THR A 241 29.92 -23.01 -25.91
N SER A 242 28.86 -23.11 -25.11
CA SER A 242 28.72 -24.05 -24.00
C SER A 242 27.36 -24.75 -24.04
N ILE A 243 27.24 -25.87 -23.31
CA ILE A 243 25.95 -26.56 -23.19
C ILE A 243 24.90 -25.64 -22.55
N SER A 244 25.28 -24.85 -21.54
CA SER A 244 24.34 -23.91 -20.92
C SER A 244 23.85 -22.86 -21.93
N GLU A 245 24.72 -22.31 -22.78
CA GLU A 245 24.31 -21.33 -23.79
C GLU A 245 23.34 -21.92 -24.81
N LEU A 246 23.58 -23.15 -25.27
CA LEU A 246 22.69 -23.85 -26.21
C LEU A 246 21.31 -24.14 -25.62
N ILE A 247 21.22 -24.36 -24.31
CA ILE A 247 19.94 -24.62 -23.62
C ILE A 247 19.24 -23.32 -23.24
N ILE A 248 19.99 -22.35 -22.68
CA ILE A 248 19.45 -21.09 -22.15
C ILE A 248 18.95 -20.18 -23.29
N GLY A 249 19.67 -20.11 -24.41
CA GLY A 249 19.31 -19.21 -25.52
C GLY A 249 17.86 -19.38 -26.03
N PRO A 250 17.45 -20.61 -26.43
CA PRO A 250 16.08 -20.87 -26.84
C PRO A 250 15.05 -20.60 -25.73
N ILE A 251 15.40 -20.88 -24.47
CA ILE A 251 14.52 -20.64 -23.32
C ILE A 251 14.27 -19.14 -23.12
N LEU A 252 15.33 -18.32 -23.05
CA LEU A 252 15.19 -16.87 -22.87
C LEU A 252 14.38 -16.24 -24.00
N ASN A 253 14.61 -16.67 -25.24
CA ASN A 253 13.84 -16.21 -26.39
C ASN A 253 12.36 -16.62 -26.29
N ALA A 254 12.06 -17.82 -25.80
CA ALA A 254 10.69 -18.30 -25.67
C ALA A 254 9.94 -17.65 -24.50
N THR A 255 10.64 -17.28 -23.42
CA THR A 255 10.03 -16.74 -22.21
C THR A 255 10.15 -15.22 -22.11
N ASN A 256 10.79 -14.56 -23.07
CA ASN A 256 11.24 -13.16 -22.96
C ASN A 256 12.00 -12.91 -21.64
N GLY A 257 12.80 -13.89 -21.22
CA GLY A 257 13.61 -13.81 -20.01
C GLY A 257 14.83 -12.90 -20.20
N VAL A 258 15.32 -12.32 -19.11
CA VAL A 258 16.51 -11.45 -19.08
C VAL A 258 17.67 -12.16 -18.39
#